data_AF-A0A2U1JAV7-F1
#
_entry.id   AF-A0A2U1JAV7-F1
#
_cell.length_a   1.000
_cell.length_b   1.000
_cell.length_c   1.000
_cell.angle_alpha   90.00
_cell.angle_beta   90.00
_cell.angle_gamma   90.00
#
_symmetry.space_group_name_H-M   'P 1'
#
loop_
_entity.id
_entity.type
_entity.pdbx_description
1 polymer ?
#
loop_
_entity_poly.entity_id
_entity_poly.type
_entity_poly.pdbx_seq_one_letter_code
_entity_poly.pdbx_strand_id
1 'polypeptide(L)'
;MTNVPDFDISKNKTEEEKLADLISKSTLKFYTEGPTVPNWSLGLQIRIDRIIENLKGLSENAHLINEDNFDAKIVEKSFQKSRSNQTDISNKGGSYRTRYWPVEGEKVLTSPHKECDEPCLQDNELASSGNPRQLFTEIVASDQILENAAKNSVDEEEALSIKPLHKNEIVMVFYHGGGFYLECPGTNRGAALDISKETGYRVFLPDYRYAPVYPFPTSIYDGFLFFQYLLTQGFKAENIIIMGDSAGGNLSLNVMQFLKGMNATQPKAAILLSPWCDLSFASDSWKRNVGKDFIPVPHFDRVTCDARMYVAPGKPYDDKLREMLRNPLVSPLHADYEGCAPMYIQGGEVELL
;
A
#
# COMPACT_ATOMS: atom_id res chain seq x y z
N MET A 1 -62.20 -4.05 -0.99
CA MET A 1 -60.85 -3.89 -1.57
C MET A 1 -60.17 -2.78 -0.81
N THR A 2 -59.44 -3.13 0.24
CA THR A 2 -58.72 -2.21 1.11
C THR A 2 -57.32 -2.01 0.57
N ASN A 3 -57.00 -0.78 0.15
CA ASN A 3 -55.65 -0.35 -0.18
C ASN A 3 -54.78 -0.44 1.07
N VAL A 4 -53.81 -1.35 1.06
CA VAL A 4 -52.68 -1.33 2.00
C VAL A 4 -51.64 -0.40 1.39
N PRO A 5 -51.15 0.63 2.09
CA PRO A 5 -50.02 1.42 1.60
C PRO A 5 -48.77 0.55 1.60
N ASP A 6 -48.10 0.45 0.45
CA ASP A 6 -46.72 -0.03 0.39
C ASP A 6 -45.85 0.95 1.19
N PHE A 7 -45.54 0.56 2.42
CA PHE A 7 -44.41 1.14 3.14
C PHE A 7 -43.15 0.52 2.54
N ASP A 8 -42.51 1.26 1.65
CA ASP A 8 -41.14 1.00 1.23
C ASP A 8 -40.21 1.21 2.43
N ILE A 9 -39.96 0.14 3.18
CA ILE A 9 -39.06 0.10 4.36
C ILE A 9 -37.58 0.12 3.92
N SER A 10 -37.25 0.27 2.63
CA SER A 10 -35.87 0.15 2.16
C SER A 10 -34.98 1.39 2.38
N LYS A 11 -35.45 2.43 3.09
CA LYS A 11 -34.64 3.64 3.34
C LYS A 11 -34.29 3.81 4.81
N ASN A 12 -32.98 3.69 5.06
CA ASN A 12 -32.23 3.92 6.31
C ASN A 12 -32.15 2.75 7.29
N LYS A 13 -31.64 1.59 6.82
CA LYS A 13 -30.98 0.65 7.74
C LYS A 13 -29.78 1.32 8.39
N THR A 14 -29.62 1.14 9.70
CA THR A 14 -28.41 1.55 10.42
C THR A 14 -27.20 0.75 9.93
N GLU A 15 -25.98 1.24 10.17
CA GLU A 15 -24.77 0.49 9.82
C GLU A 15 -24.69 -0.86 10.53
N GLU A 16 -25.24 -0.96 11.75
CA GLU A 16 -25.35 -2.21 12.49
C GLU A 16 -26.31 -3.20 11.81
N GLU A 17 -27.45 -2.72 11.32
CA GLU A 17 -28.43 -3.55 10.60
C GLU A 17 -27.89 -4.04 9.25
N LYS A 18 -27.12 -3.19 8.54
CA LYS A 18 -26.43 -3.59 7.30
C LYS A 18 -25.38 -4.66 7.58
N LEU A 19 -24.60 -4.49 8.65
CA LEU A 19 -23.58 -5.47 9.05
C LEU A 19 -24.22 -6.81 9.47
N ALA A 20 -25.31 -6.78 10.23
CA ALA A 20 -26.03 -7.99 10.62
C ALA A 20 -26.63 -8.73 9.42
N ASP A 21 -27.19 -8.01 8.44
CA ASP A 21 -27.71 -8.59 7.20
C ASP A 21 -26.59 -9.21 6.35
N LEU A 22 -25.44 -8.52 6.23
CA LEU A 22 -24.26 -9.05 5.54
C LEU A 22 -23.77 -10.35 6.20
N ILE A 23 -23.56 -10.34 7.53
CA ILE A 23 -23.13 -11.53 8.28
C ILE A 23 -24.11 -12.69 8.06
N SER A 24 -25.41 -12.41 8.11
CA SER A 24 -26.45 -13.42 7.89
C SER A 24 -26.39 -14.02 6.49
N LYS A 25 -26.24 -13.19 5.45
CA LYS A 25 -26.10 -13.62 4.05
C LYS A 25 -24.82 -14.42 3.82
N SER A 26 -23.68 -13.94 4.32
CA SER A 26 -22.39 -14.64 4.24
C SER A 26 -22.44 -15.99 4.93
N THR A 27 -23.08 -16.06 6.10
CA THR A 27 -23.25 -17.30 6.86
C THR A 27 -24.13 -18.29 6.11
N LEU A 28 -25.28 -17.84 5.58
CA LEU A 28 -26.16 -18.68 4.79
C LEU A 28 -25.42 -19.25 3.58
N LYS A 29 -24.76 -18.38 2.80
CA LYS A 29 -23.96 -18.78 1.63
C LYS A 29 -22.90 -19.82 1.98
N PHE A 30 -22.13 -19.60 3.05
CA PHE A 30 -21.10 -20.53 3.49
C PHE A 30 -21.66 -21.92 3.82
N TYR A 31 -22.81 -22.01 4.48
CA TYR A 31 -23.40 -23.30 4.83
C TYR A 31 -24.16 -23.96 3.67
N THR A 32 -24.69 -23.19 2.71
CA THR A 32 -25.43 -23.75 1.57
C THR A 32 -24.54 -24.13 0.40
N GLU A 33 -23.49 -23.35 0.13
CA GLU A 33 -22.59 -23.52 -1.02
C GLU A 33 -21.24 -24.15 -0.61
N GLY A 34 -20.90 -24.12 0.68
CA GLY A 34 -19.64 -24.65 1.21
C GLY A 34 -18.45 -23.69 1.07
N PRO A 35 -17.28 -24.07 1.63
CA PRO A 35 -16.05 -23.31 1.50
C PRO A 35 -15.51 -23.33 0.07
N THR A 36 -15.00 -22.18 -0.40
CA THR A 36 -14.49 -22.03 -1.77
C THR A 36 -13.19 -22.79 -2.03
N VAL A 37 -12.38 -23.05 -0.99
CA VAL A 37 -11.11 -23.79 -1.02
C VAL A 37 -10.80 -24.44 0.35
N PRO A 38 -9.86 -25.41 0.44
CA PRO A 38 -9.41 -25.96 1.72
C PRO A 38 -8.95 -24.85 2.68
N ASN A 39 -9.32 -24.95 3.97
CA ASN A 39 -9.05 -23.96 5.03
C ASN A 39 -9.83 -22.62 4.94
N TRP A 40 -10.78 -22.49 4.01
CA TRP A 40 -11.69 -21.34 3.98
C TRP A 40 -12.66 -21.40 5.16
N SER A 41 -12.52 -20.48 6.11
CA SER A 41 -13.38 -20.41 7.30
C SER A 41 -14.54 -19.44 7.10
N LEU A 42 -15.62 -19.63 7.87
CA LEU A 42 -16.73 -18.67 7.92
C LEU A 42 -16.25 -17.26 8.31
N GLY A 43 -15.27 -17.17 9.23
CA GLY A 43 -14.68 -15.89 9.62
C GLY A 43 -13.97 -15.19 8.46
N LEU A 44 -13.29 -15.94 7.59
CA LEU A 44 -12.66 -15.39 6.38
C LEU A 44 -13.71 -14.93 5.36
N GLN A 45 -14.75 -15.75 5.13
CA GLN A 45 -15.87 -15.39 4.24
C GLN A 45 -16.53 -14.07 4.66
N ILE A 46 -16.88 -13.93 5.94
CA ILE A 46 -17.50 -12.71 6.49
C ILE A 46 -16.58 -11.50 6.32
N ARG A 47 -15.27 -11.66 6.54
CA ARG A 47 -14.30 -10.57 6.36
C ARG A 47 -14.21 -10.14 4.90
N ILE A 48 -14.12 -11.09 3.97
CA ILE A 48 -14.08 -10.81 2.53
C ILE A 48 -15.35 -10.10 2.06
N ASP A 49 -16.52 -10.61 2.42
CA ASP A 49 -17.79 -10.00 2.03
C ASP A 49 -17.94 -8.59 2.60
N ARG A 50 -17.41 -8.34 3.80
CA ARG A 50 -17.36 -6.99 4.40
C ARG A 50 -16.43 -6.05 3.64
N ILE A 51 -15.27 -6.53 3.20
CA ILE A 51 -14.35 -5.76 2.36
C ILE A 51 -15.03 -5.42 1.04
N ILE A 52 -15.64 -6.41 0.36
CA ILE A 52 -16.37 -6.22 -0.89
C ILE A 52 -17.48 -5.16 -0.72
N GLU A 53 -18.27 -5.24 0.34
CA GLU A 53 -19.36 -4.29 0.58
C GLU A 53 -18.84 -2.85 0.83
N ASN A 54 -17.76 -2.71 1.60
CA ASN A 54 -17.11 -1.42 1.81
C ASN A 54 -16.56 -0.83 0.49
N LEU A 55 -15.98 -1.68 -0.38
CA LEU A 55 -15.47 -1.26 -1.68
C LEU A 55 -16.58 -0.86 -2.66
N LYS A 56 -17.74 -1.53 -2.64
CA LYS A 56 -18.90 -1.13 -3.46
C LYS A 56 -19.36 0.29 -3.16
N GLY A 57 -19.39 0.69 -1.89
CA GLY A 57 -19.77 2.04 -1.48
C GLY A 57 -18.86 3.15 -2.02
N LEU A 58 -17.61 2.83 -2.36
CA LEU A 58 -16.69 3.76 -3.03
C LEU A 58 -16.97 3.87 -4.54
N SER A 59 -17.70 2.92 -5.12
CA SER A 59 -17.90 2.77 -6.57
C SER A 59 -19.25 3.26 -7.10
N GLU A 60 -20.18 3.68 -6.23
CA GLU A 60 -21.58 3.96 -6.62
C GLU A 60 -21.74 5.01 -7.74
N ASN A 61 -20.72 5.85 -7.99
CA ASN A 61 -20.68 6.80 -9.11
C ASN A 61 -19.46 6.62 -10.04
N ALA A 62 -18.62 5.60 -9.84
CA ALA A 62 -17.40 5.40 -10.61
C ALA A 62 -17.68 5.15 -12.11
N HIS A 63 -18.85 4.63 -12.44
CA HIS A 63 -19.31 4.41 -13.82
C HIS A 63 -19.71 5.70 -14.56
N LEU A 64 -19.92 6.81 -13.84
CA LEU A 64 -20.22 8.12 -14.42
C LEU A 64 -18.93 8.88 -14.80
N ILE A 65 -17.77 8.42 -14.30
CA ILE A 65 -16.47 9.02 -14.58
C ILE A 65 -15.92 8.42 -15.88
N ASN A 66 -15.55 9.27 -16.82
CA ASN A 66 -14.98 8.93 -18.13
C ASN A 66 -13.81 9.89 -18.45
N GLU A 67 -13.23 9.76 -19.64
CA GLU A 67 -12.05 10.53 -20.06
C GLU A 67 -12.32 12.04 -20.16
N ASP A 68 -13.56 12.45 -20.46
CA ASP A 68 -13.94 13.85 -20.64
C ASP A 68 -14.18 14.58 -19.30
N ASN A 69 -14.54 13.85 -18.24
CA ASN A 69 -14.91 14.42 -16.95
C ASN A 69 -14.01 13.97 -15.78
N PHE A 70 -12.93 13.23 -16.05
CA PHE A 70 -11.99 12.77 -15.03
C PHE A 70 -11.26 13.95 -14.39
N ASP A 71 -11.32 14.04 -13.06
CA ASP A 71 -10.54 14.97 -12.26
C ASP A 71 -9.84 14.22 -11.13
N ALA A 72 -8.51 14.20 -11.18
CA ALA A 72 -7.67 13.50 -10.21
C ALA A 72 -7.91 13.96 -8.76
N LYS A 73 -8.17 15.26 -8.54
CA LYS A 73 -8.41 15.81 -7.20
C LYS A 73 -9.78 15.43 -6.67
N ILE A 74 -10.79 15.36 -7.53
CA ILE A 74 -12.13 14.89 -7.14
C ILE A 74 -12.07 13.40 -6.77
N VAL A 75 -11.40 12.59 -7.59
CA VAL A 75 -11.23 11.15 -7.32
C VAL A 75 -10.44 10.92 -6.02
N GLU A 76 -9.33 11.63 -5.83
CA GLU A 76 -8.50 11.58 -4.61
C GLU A 76 -9.31 11.87 -3.33
N LYS A 77 -10.21 12.87 -3.36
CA LYS A 77 -11.09 13.16 -2.23
C LYS A 77 -11.97 11.99 -1.83
N SER A 78 -12.34 11.12 -2.77
CA SER A 78 -13.15 9.94 -2.45
C SER A 78 -12.37 8.91 -1.62
N PHE A 79 -11.07 8.76 -1.89
CA PHE A 79 -10.19 7.82 -1.18
C PHE A 79 -9.64 8.37 0.15
N GLN A 80 -9.61 9.70 0.33
CA GLN A 80 -9.25 10.31 1.61
C GLN A 80 -10.10 9.81 2.78
N LYS A 81 -11.39 9.50 2.52
CA LYS A 81 -12.27 8.91 3.55
C LYS A 81 -11.74 7.56 4.04
N SER A 82 -11.26 6.71 3.13
CA SER A 82 -10.65 5.43 3.49
C SER A 82 -9.38 5.63 4.33
N ARG A 83 -8.49 6.54 3.92
CA ARG A 83 -7.26 6.88 4.68
C ARG A 83 -7.52 7.54 6.04
N SER A 84 -8.69 8.15 6.22
CA SER A 84 -9.06 8.76 7.52
C SER A 84 -9.42 7.72 8.58
N ASN A 85 -9.74 6.48 8.19
CA ASN A 85 -10.06 5.37 9.09
C ASN A 85 -8.78 4.71 9.62
N GLN A 86 -7.96 5.47 10.35
CA GLN A 86 -6.70 4.98 10.89
C GLN A 86 -6.92 3.95 12.01
N THR A 87 -6.01 2.97 12.10
CA THR A 87 -6.06 1.93 13.11
C THR A 87 -5.53 2.47 14.44
N ASP A 88 -6.37 2.50 15.48
CA ASP A 88 -5.92 2.73 16.85
C ASP A 88 -5.22 1.48 17.40
N ILE A 89 -4.03 1.68 17.95
CA ILE A 89 -3.18 0.65 18.57
C ILE A 89 -2.86 0.92 20.04
N SER A 90 -3.42 1.99 20.64
CA SER A 90 -3.11 2.45 22.01
C SER A 90 -3.23 1.36 23.09
N ASN A 91 -4.16 0.42 22.93
CA ASN A 91 -4.41 -0.68 23.87
C ASN A 91 -4.02 -2.05 23.30
N LYS A 92 -3.12 -2.08 22.32
CA LYS A 92 -2.74 -3.31 21.61
C LYS A 92 -1.33 -3.79 21.93
N GLY A 93 -0.67 -3.22 22.93
CA GLY A 93 0.68 -3.65 23.35
C GLY A 93 1.80 -3.09 22.49
N GLY A 94 1.72 -1.79 22.17
CA GLY A 94 2.74 -1.04 21.46
C GLY A 94 2.34 0.42 21.26
N SER A 95 3.26 1.20 20.70
CA SER A 95 3.09 2.63 20.45
C SER A 95 3.60 3.00 19.05
N TYR A 96 3.24 4.19 18.60
CA TYR A 96 3.77 4.75 17.37
C TYR A 96 4.01 6.25 17.47
N ARG A 97 4.89 6.77 16.61
CA ARG A 97 5.05 8.20 16.38
C ARG A 97 5.20 8.53 14.91
N THR A 98 4.57 9.63 14.50
CA THR A 98 4.80 10.25 13.21
C THR A 98 6.09 11.07 13.27
N ARG A 99 6.97 10.85 12.29
CA ARG A 99 8.22 11.61 12.13
C ARG A 99 8.29 12.18 10.73
N TYR A 100 8.36 13.50 10.66
CA TYR A 100 8.53 14.23 9.40
C TYR A 100 10.00 14.27 9.03
N TRP A 101 10.25 14.29 7.73
CA TRP A 101 11.59 14.43 7.19
C TRP A 101 11.56 15.26 5.89
N PRO A 102 12.59 16.11 5.68
CA PRO A 102 12.71 16.90 4.47
C PRO A 102 13.23 16.05 3.32
N VAL A 103 12.64 16.23 2.14
CA VAL A 103 13.13 15.66 0.88
C VAL A 103 14.23 16.58 0.35
N GLU A 104 15.42 16.46 0.94
CA GLU A 104 16.59 17.29 0.63
C GLU A 104 17.91 16.55 0.83
N GLY A 105 19.00 17.14 0.34
CA GLY A 105 20.35 16.63 0.50
C GLY A 105 20.80 15.76 -0.66
N GLU A 106 22.07 15.92 -1.04
CA GLU A 106 22.66 15.33 -2.25
C GLU A 106 22.55 13.80 -2.30
N LYS A 107 22.68 13.12 -1.15
CA LYS A 107 22.58 11.65 -1.04
C LYS A 107 21.14 11.12 -1.17
N VAL A 108 20.15 11.96 -0.86
CA VAL A 108 18.73 11.62 -0.94
C VAL A 108 18.22 11.93 -2.34
N LEU A 109 18.49 13.14 -2.84
CA LEU A 109 18.02 13.65 -4.14
C LEU A 109 18.85 13.14 -5.33
N THR A 110 18.97 11.82 -5.45
CA THR A 110 19.56 11.17 -6.62
C THR A 110 18.46 10.52 -7.44
N SER A 111 18.41 10.80 -8.75
CA SER A 111 17.47 10.10 -9.65
C SER A 111 17.93 8.66 -9.83
N PRO A 112 17.14 7.65 -9.44
CA PRO A 112 17.53 6.25 -9.60
C PRO A 112 17.31 5.71 -11.02
N HIS A 113 16.51 6.39 -11.84
CA HIS A 113 16.10 5.94 -13.17
C HIS A 113 15.50 7.09 -13.97
N LYS A 114 15.57 7.03 -15.31
CA LYS A 114 15.07 8.09 -16.21
C LYS A 114 13.62 8.53 -15.97
N GLU A 115 12.76 7.60 -15.55
CA GLU A 115 11.35 7.91 -15.24
C GLU A 115 11.23 8.83 -14.02
N CYS A 116 12.21 8.77 -13.10
CA CYS A 116 12.27 9.58 -11.90
C CYS A 116 13.05 10.91 -12.09
N ASP A 117 13.58 11.20 -13.28
CA ASP A 117 14.36 12.42 -13.51
C ASP A 117 13.53 13.69 -13.28
N GLU A 118 12.29 13.71 -13.77
CA GLU A 118 11.38 14.85 -13.59
C GLU A 118 11.01 15.09 -12.12
N PRO A 119 10.49 14.11 -11.35
CA PRO A 119 10.20 14.34 -9.93
C PRO A 119 11.46 14.64 -9.11
N CYS A 120 12.62 14.10 -9.50
CA CYS A 120 13.89 14.43 -8.85
C CYS A 120 14.33 15.87 -9.10
N LEU A 121 14.17 16.38 -10.33
CA LEU A 121 14.46 17.77 -10.65
C LEU A 121 13.56 18.72 -9.85
N GLN A 122 12.26 18.42 -9.76
CA GLN A 122 11.31 19.23 -8.99
C GLN A 122 11.67 19.28 -7.49
N ASP A 123 12.00 18.14 -6.88
CA ASP A 123 12.41 18.11 -5.47
C ASP A 123 13.77 18.83 -5.26
N ASN A 124 14.70 18.79 -6.24
CA ASN A 124 15.95 19.57 -6.22
C ASN A 124 15.71 21.08 -6.28
N GLU A 125 14.79 21.55 -7.12
CA GLU A 125 14.41 22.97 -7.20
C GLU A 125 13.78 23.45 -5.89
N LEU A 126 12.87 22.67 -5.33
CA LEU A 126 12.23 22.97 -4.03
C LEU A 126 13.26 23.05 -2.91
N ALA A 127 14.16 22.07 -2.80
CA ALA A 127 15.23 22.08 -1.80
C ALA A 127 16.18 23.29 -1.98
N SER A 128 16.57 23.60 -3.22
CA SER A 128 17.44 24.74 -3.54
C SER A 128 16.77 26.10 -3.24
N SER A 129 15.44 26.17 -3.30
CA SER A 129 14.67 27.35 -2.92
C SER A 129 14.47 27.52 -1.41
N GLY A 130 14.99 26.59 -0.59
CA GLY A 130 14.82 26.58 0.87
C GLY A 130 13.45 26.09 1.33
N ASN A 131 12.66 25.47 0.44
CA ASN A 131 11.32 24.95 0.74
C ASN A 131 11.21 23.47 0.35
N PRO A 132 12.04 22.58 0.93
CA PRO A 132 11.98 21.16 0.63
C PRO A 132 10.61 20.60 1.02
N ARG A 133 10.10 19.71 0.18
CA ARG A 133 8.87 18.98 0.48
C ARG A 133 9.05 18.17 1.76
N GLN A 134 7.99 18.07 2.55
CA GLN A 134 7.98 17.25 3.76
C GLN A 134 7.21 15.97 3.48
N LEU A 135 7.85 14.85 3.78
CA LEU A 135 7.19 13.55 3.90
C LEU A 135 7.21 13.13 5.37
N PHE A 136 6.45 12.10 5.70
CA PHE A 136 6.53 11.50 7.03
C PHE A 136 6.61 9.98 6.95
N THR A 137 7.04 9.40 8.06
CA THR A 137 6.89 7.98 8.34
C THR A 137 6.26 7.84 9.71
N GLU A 138 5.45 6.81 9.89
CA GLU A 138 5.08 6.36 11.22
C GLU A 138 6.04 5.27 11.66
N ILE A 139 6.58 5.39 12.87
CA ILE A 139 7.43 4.36 13.47
C ILE A 139 6.59 3.66 14.50
N VAL A 140 6.41 2.36 14.34
CA VAL A 140 5.63 1.48 15.22
C VAL A 140 6.61 0.55 15.96
N ALA A 141 6.42 0.41 17.27
CA ALA A 141 7.18 -0.51 18.10
C ALA A 141 6.27 -1.20 19.11
N SER A 142 6.49 -2.50 19.33
CA SER A 142 5.84 -3.25 20.40
C SER A 142 6.35 -2.82 21.79
N ASP A 143 5.54 -3.06 22.83
CA ASP A 143 5.95 -2.78 24.22
C ASP A 143 7.26 -3.47 24.59
N GLN A 144 7.50 -4.66 24.05
CA GLN A 144 8.75 -5.38 24.27
C GLN A 144 9.98 -4.58 23.82
N ILE A 145 9.89 -3.87 22.69
CA ILE A 145 10.97 -3.02 22.19
C ILE A 145 11.10 -1.78 23.07
N LEU A 146 9.99 -1.14 23.44
CA LEU A 146 9.97 0.08 24.25
C LEU A 146 10.52 -0.16 25.65
N GLU A 147 10.14 -1.27 26.29
CA GLU A 147 10.67 -1.69 27.59
C GLU A 147 12.17 -1.99 27.53
N ASN A 148 12.63 -2.61 26.44
CA ASN A 148 14.06 -2.88 26.24
C ASN A 148 14.84 -1.59 25.99
N ALA A 149 14.27 -0.62 25.26
CA ALA A 149 14.84 0.71 25.11
C ALA A 149 14.96 1.42 26.46
N ALA A 150 13.89 1.41 27.27
CA ALA A 150 13.86 2.02 28.59
C ALA A 150 14.91 1.42 29.55
N LYS A 151 15.12 0.10 29.52
CA LYS A 151 16.19 -0.58 30.28
C LYS A 151 17.60 -0.10 29.89
N ASN A 152 17.77 0.41 28.67
CA ASN A 152 19.00 1.00 28.17
C ASN A 152 19.00 2.54 28.24
N SER A 153 18.12 3.14 29.05
CA SER A 153 18.00 4.60 29.24
C SER A 153 17.62 5.37 27.97
N VAL A 154 16.95 4.70 27.01
CA VAL A 154 16.34 5.32 25.83
C VAL A 154 14.85 5.50 26.12
N ASP A 155 14.35 6.73 26.08
CA ASP A 155 12.93 7.01 26.30
C ASP A 155 12.06 6.64 25.09
N GLU A 156 10.73 6.71 25.24
CA GLU A 156 9.80 6.35 24.16
C GLU A 156 9.93 7.26 22.92
N GLU A 157 10.21 8.55 23.09
CA GLU A 157 10.35 9.47 21.96
C GLU A 157 11.60 9.14 21.13
N GLU A 158 12.71 8.84 21.79
CA GLU A 158 13.94 8.40 21.15
C GLU A 158 13.77 6.99 20.54
N ALA A 159 13.12 6.07 21.24
CA ALA A 159 12.81 4.73 20.76
C ALA A 159 11.96 4.76 19.48
N LEU A 160 11.09 5.76 19.34
CA LEU A 160 10.25 5.98 18.16
C LEU A 160 10.80 7.08 17.23
N SER A 161 12.12 7.36 17.27
CA SER A 161 12.79 8.30 16.36
C SER A 161 13.28 7.63 15.06
N ILE A 162 13.53 8.41 14.00
CA ILE A 162 14.09 7.88 12.73
C ILE A 162 15.62 7.63 12.81
N LYS A 163 16.19 7.47 14.01
CA LYS A 163 17.61 7.14 14.17
C LYS A 163 17.78 5.70 14.64
N PRO A 164 18.91 5.05 14.32
CA PRO A 164 19.23 3.75 14.89
C PRO A 164 19.35 3.86 16.41
N LEU A 165 18.70 2.96 17.16
CA LEU A 165 18.87 2.85 18.62
C LEU A 165 20.26 2.32 18.98
N HIS A 166 20.89 1.60 18.05
CA HIS A 166 22.28 1.17 18.15
C HIS A 166 22.87 0.87 16.77
N LYS A 167 24.21 0.80 16.68
CA LYS A 167 24.98 0.72 15.42
C LYS A 167 24.54 -0.37 14.42
N ASN A 168 24.08 -1.51 14.93
CA ASN A 168 23.67 -2.65 14.10
C ASN A 168 22.17 -2.96 14.23
N GLU A 169 21.33 -1.95 14.51
CA GLU A 169 19.89 -2.15 14.59
C GLU A 169 19.32 -2.57 13.24
N ILE A 170 18.51 -3.64 13.26
CA ILE A 170 17.72 -4.08 12.12
C ILE A 170 16.33 -3.48 12.24
N VAL A 171 15.84 -2.89 11.16
CA VAL A 171 14.51 -2.30 11.07
C VAL A 171 13.76 -2.83 9.86
N MET A 172 12.44 -2.77 9.92
CA MET A 172 11.58 -3.10 8.79
C MET A 172 10.97 -1.84 8.21
N VAL A 173 11.04 -1.67 6.89
CA VAL A 173 10.30 -0.63 6.16
C VAL A 173 9.12 -1.31 5.50
N PHE A 174 7.92 -0.96 5.94
CA PHE A 174 6.68 -1.49 5.40
C PHE A 174 6.03 -0.46 4.46
N TYR A 175 6.24 -0.66 3.16
CA TYR A 175 5.49 0.01 2.12
C TYR A 175 4.10 -0.63 2.02
N HIS A 176 3.06 0.11 2.38
CA HIS A 176 1.70 -0.42 2.40
C HIS A 176 1.11 -0.62 1.00
N GLY A 177 0.04 -1.41 0.91
CA GLY A 177 -0.73 -1.65 -0.31
C GLY A 177 -1.76 -0.57 -0.64
N GLY A 178 -2.92 -1.02 -1.12
CA GLY A 178 -4.02 -0.15 -1.52
C GLY A 178 -3.86 0.49 -2.91
N GLY A 179 -3.26 -0.22 -3.87
CA GLY A 179 -3.23 0.21 -5.28
C GLY A 179 -2.48 1.53 -5.56
N PHE A 180 -1.65 2.00 -4.61
CA PHE A 180 -1.03 3.34 -4.58
C PHE A 180 -2.00 4.53 -4.35
N TYR A 181 -3.27 4.27 -4.04
CA TYR A 181 -4.26 5.34 -3.91
C TYR A 181 -5.30 5.16 -2.79
N LEU A 182 -5.37 4.02 -2.10
CA LEU A 182 -6.47 3.69 -1.17
C LEU A 182 -6.07 3.75 0.31
N GLU A 183 -4.90 3.20 0.64
CA GLU A 183 -4.42 3.03 2.02
C GLU A 183 -3.36 4.07 2.41
N CYS A 184 -2.96 4.08 3.69
CA CYS A 184 -1.89 4.94 4.22
C CYS A 184 -1.16 4.26 5.39
N PRO A 185 -0.09 4.87 5.96
CA PRO A 185 0.55 4.35 7.18
C PRO A 185 -0.45 4.09 8.32
N GLY A 186 -1.37 5.03 8.56
CA GLY A 186 -2.34 4.95 9.64
C GLY A 186 -3.29 3.76 9.55
N THR A 187 -3.71 3.34 8.35
CA THR A 187 -4.55 2.16 8.16
C THR A 187 -3.81 0.86 8.49
N ASN A 188 -2.47 0.87 8.34
CA ASN A 188 -1.60 -0.31 8.42
C ASN A 188 -0.87 -0.47 9.77
N ARG A 189 -1.10 0.42 10.75
CA ARG A 189 -0.50 0.33 12.09
C ARG A 189 -0.72 -1.00 12.80
N GLY A 190 -1.90 -1.61 12.63
CA GLY A 190 -2.23 -2.89 13.25
C GLY A 190 -1.30 -4.00 12.77
N ALA A 191 -1.16 -4.14 11.45
CA ALA A 191 -0.24 -5.10 10.85
C ALA A 191 1.21 -4.81 11.24
N ALA A 192 1.64 -3.54 11.19
CA ALA A 192 2.98 -3.13 11.61
C ALA A 192 3.27 -3.46 13.08
N LEU A 193 2.29 -3.31 13.97
CA LEU A 193 2.44 -3.68 15.37
C LEU A 193 2.56 -5.20 15.55
N ASP A 194 1.75 -5.99 14.85
CA ASP A 194 1.82 -7.45 14.93
C ASP A 194 3.18 -7.94 14.41
N ILE A 195 3.67 -7.39 13.29
CA ILE A 195 5.02 -7.63 12.78
C ILE A 195 6.08 -7.25 13.82
N SER A 196 5.93 -6.08 14.46
CA SER A 196 6.87 -5.62 15.47
C SER A 196 6.93 -6.54 16.70
N LYS A 197 5.80 -7.13 17.10
CA LYS A 197 5.75 -8.12 18.20
C LYS A 197 6.42 -9.44 17.81
N GLU A 198 6.14 -9.95 16.62
CA GLU A 198 6.63 -11.25 16.18
C GLU A 198 8.12 -11.22 15.82
N THR A 199 8.61 -10.10 15.27
CA THR A 199 10.00 -9.98 14.82
C THR A 199 10.92 -9.32 15.85
N GLY A 200 10.37 -8.56 16.79
CA GLY A 200 11.16 -7.73 17.71
C GLY A 200 11.84 -6.54 17.03
N TYR A 201 11.43 -6.18 15.80
CA TYR A 201 11.95 -5.01 15.07
C TYR A 201 10.96 -3.84 15.10
N ARG A 202 11.50 -2.62 15.02
CA ARG A 202 10.69 -1.43 14.74
C ARG A 202 10.25 -1.46 13.28
N VAL A 203 9.02 -1.04 13.04
CA VAL A 203 8.42 -1.01 11.69
C VAL A 203 8.17 0.44 11.29
N PHE A 204 8.72 0.83 10.15
CA PHE A 204 8.63 2.16 9.56
C PHE A 204 7.61 2.10 8.42
N LEU A 205 6.54 2.87 8.54
CA LEU A 205 5.48 3.02 7.55
C LEU A 205 5.62 4.40 6.86
N PRO A 206 6.38 4.52 5.77
CA PRO A 206 6.52 5.77 5.04
C PRO A 206 5.21 6.16 4.34
N ASP A 207 4.84 7.43 4.44
CA ASP A 207 3.78 8.05 3.66
C ASP A 207 4.35 8.49 2.30
N TYR A 208 4.02 7.77 1.24
CA TYR A 208 4.37 8.14 -0.12
C TYR A 208 3.21 8.87 -0.81
N ARG A 209 3.49 9.67 -1.84
CA ARG A 209 2.44 10.38 -2.57
C ARG A 209 1.55 9.42 -3.38
N TYR A 210 0.26 9.73 -3.41
CA TYR A 210 -0.78 8.86 -3.95
C TYR A 210 -1.25 9.24 -5.36
N ALA A 211 -1.51 8.22 -6.17
CA ALA A 211 -2.31 8.36 -7.38
C ALA A 211 -3.78 8.67 -7.01
N PRO A 212 -4.59 9.26 -7.92
CA PRO A 212 -4.23 9.73 -9.27
C PRO A 212 -3.60 11.13 -9.32
N VAL A 213 -3.48 11.83 -8.18
CA VAL A 213 -2.88 13.19 -8.15
C VAL A 213 -1.37 13.12 -8.42
N TYR A 214 -0.72 12.09 -7.92
CA TYR A 214 0.70 11.80 -8.12
C TYR A 214 0.86 10.40 -8.74
N PRO A 215 0.67 10.26 -10.06
CA PRO A 215 0.76 8.97 -10.73
C PRO A 215 2.20 8.42 -10.74
N PHE A 216 2.36 7.23 -11.31
CA PHE A 216 3.67 6.66 -11.64
C PHE A 216 4.59 7.72 -12.29
N PRO A 217 5.87 7.81 -11.87
CA PRO A 217 6.59 6.95 -10.92
C PRO A 217 6.65 7.52 -9.49
N THR A 218 5.77 8.46 -9.12
CA THR A 218 5.94 9.28 -7.91
C THR A 218 6.01 8.44 -6.62
N SER A 219 5.12 7.46 -6.44
CA SER A 219 5.08 6.64 -5.22
C SER A 219 6.34 5.77 -5.06
N ILE A 220 6.84 5.18 -6.15
CA ILE A 220 8.05 4.35 -6.10
C ILE A 220 9.32 5.19 -5.91
N TYR A 221 9.32 6.41 -6.44
CA TYR A 221 10.37 7.39 -6.19
C TYR A 221 10.41 7.82 -4.71
N ASP A 222 9.26 8.18 -4.12
CA ASP A 222 9.17 8.53 -2.70
C ASP A 222 9.63 7.37 -1.79
N GLY A 223 9.27 6.13 -2.14
CA GLY A 223 9.72 4.93 -1.44
C GLY A 223 11.25 4.75 -1.45
N PHE A 224 11.88 5.01 -2.59
CA PHE A 224 13.34 5.01 -2.73
C PHE A 224 14.00 6.16 -1.95
N LEU A 225 13.45 7.37 -2.03
CA LEU A 225 13.95 8.51 -1.26
C LEU A 225 13.94 8.23 0.25
N PHE A 226 12.89 7.56 0.74
CA PHE A 226 12.84 7.17 2.14
C PHE A 226 13.93 6.17 2.51
N PHE A 227 14.20 5.17 1.65
CA PHE A 227 15.31 4.24 1.85
C PHE A 227 16.65 4.98 1.93
N GLN A 228 16.91 5.90 0.99
CA GLN A 228 18.11 6.75 1.01
C GLN A 228 18.18 7.62 2.26
N TYR A 229 17.05 8.18 2.68
CA TYR A 229 16.97 8.99 3.89
C TYR A 229 17.39 8.18 5.13
N LEU A 230 16.93 6.93 5.28
CA LEU A 230 17.37 6.06 6.37
C LEU A 230 18.90 5.85 6.38
N LEU A 231 19.53 5.72 5.19
CA LEU A 231 20.99 5.63 5.11
C LEU A 231 21.67 6.91 5.63
N THR A 232 21.10 8.08 5.37
CA THR A 232 21.61 9.35 5.92
C THR A 232 21.44 9.47 7.44
N GLN A 233 20.45 8.80 8.01
CA GLN A 233 20.23 8.74 9.47
C GLN A 233 21.19 7.77 10.18
N GLY A 234 21.99 7.00 9.43
CA GLY A 234 22.98 6.08 9.97
C GLY A 234 22.56 4.61 9.96
N PHE A 235 21.42 4.27 9.37
CA PHE A 235 21.12 2.87 9.07
C PHE A 235 22.06 2.36 7.97
N LYS A 236 22.38 1.07 8.02
CA LYS A 236 23.07 0.38 6.93
C LYS A 236 22.05 -0.36 6.09
N ALA A 237 22.22 -0.39 4.77
CA ALA A 237 21.34 -1.12 3.86
C ALA A 237 21.19 -2.60 4.28
N GLU A 238 22.30 -3.26 4.67
CA GLU A 238 22.35 -4.65 5.17
C GLU A 238 21.57 -4.90 6.49
N ASN A 239 21.08 -3.83 7.13
CA ASN A 239 20.24 -3.88 8.33
C ASN A 239 18.80 -3.41 8.07
N ILE A 240 18.43 -3.09 6.83
CA ILE A 240 17.06 -2.72 6.49
C ILE A 240 16.40 -3.92 5.80
N ILE A 241 15.28 -4.38 6.34
CA ILE A 241 14.38 -5.31 5.66
C ILE A 241 13.27 -4.46 5.02
N ILE A 242 13.10 -4.53 3.72
CA ILE A 242 11.94 -3.89 3.08
C ILE A 242 10.80 -4.90 3.00
N MET A 243 9.58 -4.44 3.14
CA MET A 243 8.40 -5.25 2.97
C MET A 243 7.28 -4.46 2.33
N GLY A 244 6.35 -5.17 1.69
CA GLY A 244 5.10 -4.56 1.28
C GLY A 244 4.08 -5.56 0.81
N ASP A 245 2.82 -5.14 0.91
CA ASP A 245 1.66 -5.90 0.44
C ASP A 245 1.11 -5.29 -0.85
N SER A 246 0.64 -6.10 -1.80
CA SER A 246 -0.01 -5.60 -3.02
C SER A 246 0.85 -4.55 -3.76
N ALA A 247 0.37 -3.32 -3.91
CA ALA A 247 1.11 -2.18 -4.47
C ALA A 247 2.40 -1.84 -3.70
N GLY A 248 2.44 -2.04 -2.38
CA GLY A 248 3.65 -1.88 -1.57
C GLY A 248 4.69 -2.97 -1.85
N GLY A 249 4.25 -4.17 -2.25
CA GLY A 249 5.12 -5.22 -2.77
C GLY A 249 5.77 -4.81 -4.10
N ASN A 250 4.98 -4.20 -5.00
CA ASN A 250 5.49 -3.59 -6.23
C ASN A 250 6.52 -2.48 -5.94
N LEU A 251 6.23 -1.62 -4.97
CA LEU A 251 7.15 -0.57 -4.52
C LEU A 251 8.46 -1.15 -3.99
N SER A 252 8.40 -2.18 -3.14
CA SER A 252 9.56 -2.88 -2.58
C SER A 252 10.46 -3.45 -3.68
N LEU A 253 9.84 -4.09 -4.69
CA LEU A 253 10.55 -4.61 -5.86
C LEU A 253 11.23 -3.49 -6.64
N ASN A 254 10.56 -2.36 -6.85
CA ASN A 254 11.12 -1.20 -7.55
C ASN A 254 12.32 -0.57 -6.79
N VAL A 255 12.26 -0.49 -5.45
CA VAL A 255 13.40 0.00 -4.65
C VAL A 255 14.63 -0.89 -4.85
N MET A 256 14.48 -2.22 -4.87
CA MET A 256 15.61 -3.12 -5.18
C MET A 256 16.14 -2.93 -6.60
N GLN A 257 15.26 -2.75 -7.59
CA GLN A 257 15.66 -2.50 -8.98
C GLN A 257 16.42 -1.17 -9.13
N PHE A 258 15.99 -0.12 -8.43
CA PHE A 258 16.71 1.16 -8.39
C PHE A 258 18.10 1.00 -7.78
N LEU A 259 18.20 0.34 -6.63
CA LEU A 259 19.49 0.07 -5.99
C LEU A 259 20.41 -0.77 -6.90
N LYS A 260 19.86 -1.76 -7.61
CA LYS A 260 20.58 -2.57 -8.59
C LYS A 260 21.11 -1.72 -9.75
N GLY A 261 20.25 -0.89 -10.36
CA GLY A 261 20.64 0.00 -11.45
C GLY A 261 21.76 0.99 -11.08
N MET A 262 21.83 1.36 -9.80
CA MET A 262 22.86 2.24 -9.24
C MET A 262 24.12 1.51 -8.74
N ASN A 263 24.16 0.17 -8.81
CA ASN A 263 25.19 -0.66 -8.16
C ASN A 263 25.34 -0.37 -6.64
N ALA A 264 24.23 -0.04 -5.98
CA ALA A 264 24.17 0.25 -4.56
C ALA A 264 23.96 -1.02 -3.72
N THR A 265 24.33 -0.96 -2.44
CA THR A 265 24.10 -2.06 -1.50
C THR A 265 22.60 -2.33 -1.35
N GLN A 266 22.23 -3.59 -1.55
CA GLN A 266 20.86 -4.06 -1.41
C GLN A 266 20.40 -4.08 0.06
N PRO A 267 19.08 -4.02 0.33
CA PRO A 267 18.54 -4.28 1.66
C PRO A 267 18.92 -5.70 2.13
N LYS A 268 18.76 -5.96 3.43
CA LYS A 268 18.99 -7.28 4.04
C LYS A 268 18.16 -8.38 3.36
N ALA A 269 16.90 -8.09 3.10
CA ALA A 269 15.93 -8.96 2.44
C ALA A 269 14.69 -8.14 2.04
N ALA A 270 13.84 -8.73 1.18
CA ALA A 270 12.50 -8.24 0.90
C ALA A 270 11.42 -9.27 1.30
N ILE A 271 10.34 -8.81 1.94
CA ILE A 271 9.15 -9.60 2.27
C ILE A 271 7.97 -9.07 1.44
N LEU A 272 7.46 -9.89 0.54
CA LEU A 272 6.45 -9.50 -0.44
C LEU A 272 5.17 -10.30 -0.20
N LEU A 273 4.10 -9.60 0.19
CA LEU A 273 2.80 -10.18 0.49
C LEU A 273 1.84 -9.87 -0.65
N SER A 274 1.52 -10.87 -1.47
CA SER A 274 0.65 -10.75 -2.64
C SER A 274 1.05 -9.57 -3.55
N PRO A 275 2.32 -9.47 -3.98
CA PRO A 275 2.82 -8.27 -4.65
C PRO A 275 2.14 -8.06 -6.01
N TRP A 276 1.69 -6.84 -6.29
CA TRP A 276 1.04 -6.49 -7.56
C TRP A 276 2.07 -6.34 -8.69
N CYS A 277 2.45 -7.46 -9.32
CA CYS A 277 3.59 -7.52 -10.24
C CYS A 277 3.23 -7.34 -11.72
N ASP A 278 1.96 -7.53 -12.10
CA ASP A 278 1.45 -7.45 -13.47
C ASP A 278 0.24 -6.52 -13.56
N LEU A 279 0.49 -5.27 -13.97
CA LEU A 279 -0.54 -4.26 -14.17
C LEU A 279 -1.17 -4.34 -15.57
N SER A 280 -0.68 -5.24 -16.44
CA SER A 280 -1.27 -5.52 -17.75
C SER A 280 -2.39 -6.56 -17.69
N PHE A 281 -2.56 -7.23 -16.53
CA PHE A 281 -3.52 -8.30 -16.27
C PHE A 281 -3.40 -9.48 -17.25
N ALA A 282 -2.17 -9.81 -17.65
CA ALA A 282 -1.88 -10.87 -18.61
C ALA A 282 -1.76 -12.26 -17.95
N SER A 283 -1.45 -12.30 -16.66
CA SER A 283 -1.24 -13.53 -15.89
C SER A 283 -2.51 -14.42 -15.79
N ASP A 284 -2.33 -15.74 -15.69
CA ASP A 284 -3.45 -16.73 -15.70
C ASP A 284 -4.46 -16.54 -14.56
N SER A 285 -3.99 -16.09 -13.39
CA SER A 285 -4.82 -15.80 -12.21
C SER A 285 -5.96 -14.83 -12.52
N TRP A 286 -5.73 -13.82 -13.36
CA TRP A 286 -6.74 -12.86 -13.83
C TRP A 286 -7.90 -13.49 -14.62
N LYS A 287 -7.79 -14.76 -15.00
CA LYS A 287 -8.87 -15.55 -15.62
C LYS A 287 -9.38 -16.64 -14.66
N ARG A 288 -8.48 -17.40 -14.05
CA ARG A 288 -8.80 -18.59 -13.24
C ARG A 288 -9.43 -18.26 -11.87
N ASN A 289 -9.15 -17.09 -11.33
CA ASN A 289 -9.58 -16.67 -9.98
C ASN A 289 -10.68 -15.59 -9.98
N VAL A 290 -11.24 -15.29 -11.16
CA VAL A 290 -12.42 -14.43 -11.28
C VAL A 290 -13.57 -14.95 -10.40
N GLY A 291 -14.11 -14.07 -9.56
CA GLY A 291 -15.20 -14.39 -8.64
C GLY A 291 -14.78 -15.12 -7.35
N LYS A 292 -13.48 -15.38 -7.15
CA LYS A 292 -12.95 -15.97 -5.91
C LYS A 292 -12.20 -14.95 -5.04
N ASP A 293 -11.68 -13.90 -5.64
CA ASP A 293 -11.00 -12.79 -4.97
C ASP A 293 -11.99 -11.68 -4.57
N PHE A 294 -11.66 -10.96 -3.50
CA PHE A 294 -12.34 -9.72 -3.12
C PHE A 294 -11.95 -8.53 -4.02
N ILE A 295 -10.78 -8.59 -4.67
CA ILE A 295 -10.37 -7.61 -5.68
C ILE A 295 -11.31 -7.75 -6.90
N PRO A 296 -11.98 -6.67 -7.32
CA PRO A 296 -12.85 -6.72 -8.49
C PRO A 296 -12.01 -6.93 -9.76
N VAL A 297 -12.59 -7.60 -10.76
CA VAL A 297 -11.95 -7.72 -12.07
C VAL A 297 -11.78 -6.31 -12.67
N PRO A 298 -10.55 -5.90 -13.01
CA PRO A 298 -10.31 -4.58 -13.54
C PRO A 298 -10.77 -4.48 -15.00
N HIS A 299 -11.27 -3.30 -15.36
CA HIS A 299 -11.86 -3.01 -16.66
C HIS A 299 -11.14 -1.85 -17.31
N PHE A 300 -10.20 -2.12 -18.25
CA PHE A 300 -9.39 -1.08 -18.89
C PHE A 300 -10.21 -0.04 -19.66
N ASP A 301 -11.44 -0.34 -20.06
CA ASP A 301 -12.38 0.62 -20.65
C ASP A 301 -12.79 1.73 -19.67
N ARG A 302 -12.66 1.50 -18.35
CA ARG A 302 -12.99 2.48 -17.31
C ARG A 302 -11.75 3.26 -16.86
N VAL A 303 -11.84 4.59 -16.83
CA VAL A 303 -10.77 5.47 -16.31
C VAL A 303 -10.46 5.23 -14.83
N THR A 304 -11.39 4.60 -14.12
CA THR A 304 -11.29 4.18 -12.71
C THR A 304 -10.66 2.79 -12.53
N CYS A 305 -10.18 2.15 -13.60
CA CYS A 305 -9.34 0.97 -13.49
C CYS A 305 -8.07 1.29 -12.68
N ASP A 306 -7.72 0.43 -11.73
CA ASP A 306 -6.61 0.63 -10.78
C ASP A 306 -5.28 0.95 -11.48
N ALA A 307 -4.95 0.15 -12.49
CA ALA A 307 -3.74 0.36 -13.29
C ALA A 307 -3.78 1.69 -14.04
N ARG A 308 -4.96 2.12 -14.55
CA ARG A 308 -5.09 3.42 -15.23
C ARG A 308 -4.97 4.58 -14.25
N MET A 309 -5.60 4.49 -13.08
CA MET A 309 -5.52 5.52 -12.04
C MET A 309 -4.08 5.73 -11.58
N TYR A 310 -3.30 4.65 -11.47
CA TYR A 310 -1.89 4.73 -11.10
C TYR A 310 -0.98 5.22 -12.24
N VAL A 311 -1.08 4.63 -13.42
CA VAL A 311 -0.08 4.80 -14.49
C VAL A 311 -0.35 6.02 -15.37
N ALA A 312 -1.62 6.27 -15.71
CA ALA A 312 -2.00 7.32 -16.65
C ALA A 312 -3.45 7.81 -16.39
N PRO A 313 -3.69 8.50 -15.26
CA PRO A 313 -5.02 8.86 -14.82
C PRO A 313 -5.74 9.75 -15.84
N GLY A 314 -6.99 9.38 -16.17
CA GLY A 314 -7.83 10.09 -17.15
C GLY A 314 -7.37 10.01 -18.61
N LYS A 315 -6.32 9.24 -18.94
CA LYS A 315 -5.81 9.10 -20.32
C LYS A 315 -6.47 7.92 -21.05
N PRO A 316 -6.63 8.00 -22.39
CA PRO A 316 -7.20 6.93 -23.18
C PRO A 316 -6.41 5.62 -23.06
N TYR A 317 -7.13 4.50 -23.17
CA TYR A 317 -6.51 3.17 -23.25
C TYR A 317 -6.00 2.88 -24.67
N ASP A 318 -4.90 3.54 -25.04
CA ASP A 318 -4.20 3.42 -26.32
C ASP A 318 -2.98 2.49 -26.26
N ASP A 319 -2.26 2.36 -27.37
CA ASP A 319 -1.08 1.49 -27.46
C ASP A 319 0.07 1.97 -26.59
N LYS A 320 0.18 3.29 -26.35
CA LYS A 320 1.18 3.86 -25.46
C LYS A 320 0.93 3.42 -24.01
N LEU A 321 -0.33 3.47 -23.55
CA LEU A 321 -0.66 2.97 -22.22
C LEU A 321 -0.42 1.46 -22.12
N ARG A 322 -0.77 0.67 -23.15
CA ARG A 322 -0.47 -0.77 -23.18
C ARG A 322 1.03 -1.08 -23.08
N GLU A 323 1.88 -0.27 -23.70
CA GLU A 323 3.33 -0.37 -23.60
C GLU A 323 3.80 -0.01 -22.18
N MET A 324 3.31 1.10 -21.62
CA MET A 324 3.64 1.52 -20.25
C MET A 324 3.29 0.45 -19.21
N LEU A 325 2.16 -0.26 -19.37
CA LEU A 325 1.77 -1.35 -18.47
C LEU A 325 2.74 -2.53 -18.48
N ARG A 326 3.60 -2.66 -19.50
CA ARG A 326 4.66 -3.69 -19.56
C ARG A 326 6.03 -3.16 -19.13
N ASN A 327 6.14 -1.87 -18.81
CA ASN A 327 7.38 -1.30 -18.30
C ASN A 327 7.78 -2.05 -17.00
N PRO A 328 9.02 -2.54 -16.85
CA PRO A 328 9.46 -3.25 -15.64
C PRO A 328 9.32 -2.46 -14.33
N LEU A 329 9.22 -1.13 -14.37
CA LEU A 329 8.95 -0.33 -13.18
C LEU A 329 7.46 -0.22 -12.84
N VAL A 330 6.59 -0.44 -13.84
CA VAL A 330 5.13 -0.48 -13.67
C VAL A 330 4.69 -1.89 -13.31
N SER A 331 5.16 -2.88 -14.07
CA SER A 331 4.94 -4.32 -13.86
C SER A 331 6.27 -5.02 -13.60
N PRO A 332 6.70 -5.09 -12.33
CA PRO A 332 7.98 -5.70 -11.94
C PRO A 332 8.11 -7.18 -12.29
N LEU A 333 7.01 -7.85 -12.69
CA LEU A 333 7.07 -9.18 -13.31
C LEU A 333 8.06 -9.26 -14.49
N HIS A 334 8.27 -8.14 -15.19
CA HIS A 334 9.18 -8.07 -16.35
C HIS A 334 10.60 -7.64 -16.02
N ALA A 335 10.93 -7.46 -14.74
CA ALA A 335 12.24 -7.01 -14.29
C ALA A 335 13.22 -8.18 -14.08
N ASP A 336 14.52 -7.88 -14.16
CA ASP A 336 15.59 -8.82 -13.82
C ASP A 336 16.05 -8.60 -12.38
N TYR A 337 15.93 -9.63 -11.54
CA TYR A 337 16.28 -9.63 -10.12
C TYR A 337 17.61 -10.30 -9.79
N GLU A 338 18.41 -10.70 -10.79
CA GLU A 338 19.75 -11.21 -10.52
C GLU A 338 20.58 -10.17 -9.75
N GLY A 339 21.17 -10.55 -8.61
CA GLY A 339 21.93 -9.65 -7.74
C GLY A 339 21.09 -8.78 -6.79
N CYS A 340 19.75 -8.86 -6.83
CA CYS A 340 18.89 -8.23 -5.81
C CYS A 340 18.92 -9.01 -4.48
N ALA A 341 18.41 -8.37 -3.41
CA ALA A 341 18.34 -9.01 -2.09
C ALA A 341 17.52 -10.31 -2.10
N PRO A 342 17.75 -11.24 -1.14
CA PRO A 342 16.89 -12.40 -0.95
C PRO A 342 15.42 -11.97 -0.72
N MET A 343 14.49 -12.69 -1.35
CA MET A 343 13.06 -12.40 -1.30
C MET A 343 12.29 -13.55 -0.63
N TYR A 344 11.40 -13.21 0.30
CA TYR A 344 10.31 -14.08 0.74
C TYR A 344 9.02 -13.59 0.08
N ILE A 345 8.35 -14.46 -0.69
CA ILE A 345 7.13 -14.12 -1.42
C ILE A 345 6.02 -15.04 -0.94
N GLN A 346 4.91 -14.44 -0.53
CA GLN A 346 3.70 -15.15 -0.14
C GLN A 346 2.53 -14.62 -0.97
N GLY A 347 1.64 -15.49 -1.42
CA GLY A 347 0.40 -15.13 -2.08
C GLY A 347 -0.67 -16.20 -1.84
N GLY A 348 -1.95 -15.82 -1.89
CA GLY A 348 -3.08 -16.73 -1.77
C GLY A 348 -3.43 -17.44 -3.07
N GLU A 349 -3.84 -18.71 -2.99
CA GLU A 349 -4.15 -19.55 -4.15
C GLU A 349 -5.31 -19.01 -5.03
N VAL A 350 -6.23 -18.28 -4.42
CA VAL A 350 -7.44 -17.74 -5.05
C VAL A 350 -7.37 -16.25 -5.35
N GLU A 351 -6.20 -15.65 -5.22
CA GLU A 351 -5.99 -14.22 -5.52
C GLU A 351 -5.82 -13.99 -7.02
N LEU A 352 -6.21 -12.82 -7.49
CA LEU A 352 -5.97 -12.35 -8.85
C LEU A 352 -4.50 -11.93 -9.05
N LEU A 353 -3.84 -11.42 -7.99
CA LEU A 353 -2.49 -10.84 -8.02
C LEU A 353 -1.37 -11.85 -8.28
#